data_AF-A0A2N0Z8R8-F1
#
_entry.id   AF-A0A2N0Z8R8-F1
#
_cell.length_a   1.000
_cell.length_b   1.000
_cell.length_c   1.000
_cell.angle_alpha   90.00
_cell.angle_beta   90.00
_cell.angle_gamma   90.00
#
_symmetry.space_group_name_H-M   'P 1'
#
loop_
_entity.id
_entity.type
_entity.pdbx_description
1 polymer ?
#
loop_
_entity_poly.entity_id
_entity_poly.type
_entity_poly.pdbx_seq_one_letter_code
_entity_poly.pdbx_strand_id
1 'polypeptide(L)'
;MGAEILDFIKVLLGCLLALQGVSIFVFLISEWIMVDFYRLGTFENPESIFDRIPDLCMKFILGMGYYFYNKYRKYNWFIRKLLMLITLIVYSFLAIILYYLITIPMDNIYNILFS
;
A
#
# COMPACT_ATOMS: atom_id res chain seq x y z
N MET A 1 5.57 -9.10 27.44
CA MET A 1 4.65 -7.98 27.13
C MET A 1 5.27 -6.90 26.24
N GLY A 2 6.38 -6.23 26.59
CA GLY A 2 6.98 -5.18 25.72
C GLY A 2 7.50 -5.67 24.36
N ALA A 3 8.25 -6.78 24.35
CA ALA A 3 8.79 -7.38 23.11
C ALA A 3 7.68 -7.88 22.16
N GLU A 4 6.64 -8.51 22.70
CA GLU A 4 5.50 -9.01 21.91
C GLU A 4 4.76 -7.88 21.18
N ILE A 5 4.59 -6.73 21.84
CA ILE A 5 3.97 -5.54 21.23
C ILE A 5 4.85 -4.99 20.11
N LEU A 6 6.17 -4.94 20.31
CA LEU A 6 7.11 -4.51 19.29
C LEU A 6 7.06 -5.42 18.06
N ASP A 7 7.10 -6.74 18.26
CA ASP A 7 7.01 -7.71 17.17
C ASP A 7 5.67 -7.62 16.43
N PHE A 8 4.57 -7.42 17.16
CA PHE A 8 3.26 -7.18 16.55
C PHE A 8 3.26 -5.95 15.65
N ILE A 9 3.86 -4.83 16.08
CA ILE A 9 3.96 -3.60 15.28
C ILE A 9 4.79 -3.83 14.01
N LYS A 10 5.91 -4.57 14.10
CA LYS A 10 6.74 -4.89 12.94
C LYS A 10 5.98 -5.74 11.92
N VAL A 11 5.28 -6.78 12.39
CA VAL A 11 4.45 -7.63 11.52
C VAL A 11 3.36 -6.81 10.86
N LEU A 12 2.66 -5.96 11.64
CA LEU A 12 1.63 -5.06 11.09
C LEU A 12 2.21 -4.16 10.01
N LEU A 13 3.34 -3.48 10.25
CA LEU A 13 4.02 -2.63 9.26
C LEU A 13 4.37 -3.41 7.98
N GLY A 14 4.94 -4.62 8.14
CA GLY A 14 5.25 -5.49 7.02
C GLY A 14 4.01 -5.86 6.20
N CYS A 15 2.91 -6.20 6.87
CA CYS A 15 1.63 -6.47 6.22
C CYS A 15 1.10 -5.25 5.46
N LEU A 16 1.21 -4.04 6.02
CA LEU A 16 0.75 -2.81 5.35
C LEU A 16 1.53 -2.52 4.07
N LEU A 17 2.85 -2.67 4.11
CA LEU A 17 3.71 -2.50 2.94
C LEU A 17 3.44 -3.58 1.89
N ALA A 18 3.27 -4.83 2.32
CA ALA A 18 2.91 -5.93 1.43
C ALA A 18 1.56 -5.71 0.76
N LEU A 19 0.55 -5.20 1.49
CA LEU A 19 -0.79 -4.93 0.97
C LEU A 19 -0.76 -3.94 -0.21
N GLN A 20 0.05 -2.88 -0.11
CA GLN A 20 0.24 -1.94 -1.22
C GLN A 20 0.97 -2.58 -2.41
N GLY A 21 1.94 -3.48 -2.16
CA GLY A 21 2.60 -4.25 -3.21
C GLY A 21 1.61 -5.16 -3.96
N VAL A 22 0.74 -5.85 -3.21
CA VAL A 22 -0.36 -6.65 -3.76
C VAL A 22 -1.31 -5.76 -4.55
N SER A 23 -1.67 -4.57 -4.05
CA SER A 23 -2.49 -3.61 -4.81
C SER A 23 -1.90 -3.32 -6.18
N ILE A 24 -0.61 -2.97 -6.27
CA ILE A 24 0.06 -2.70 -7.55
C ILE A 24 0.02 -3.94 -8.46
N PHE A 25 0.26 -5.12 -7.90
CA PHE A 25 0.22 -6.39 -8.63
C PHE A 25 -1.17 -6.72 -9.20
N VAL A 26 -2.23 -6.53 -8.41
CA VAL A 26 -3.59 -6.82 -8.88
C VAL A 26 -4.02 -5.81 -9.96
N PHE A 27 -3.62 -4.54 -9.88
CA PHE A 27 -3.82 -3.58 -10.99
C PHE A 27 -2.97 -3.91 -12.22
N LEU A 28 -1.77 -4.48 -12.04
CA LEU A 28 -0.94 -4.97 -13.13
C LEU A 28 -1.63 -6.11 -13.89
N ILE A 29 -2.35 -7.02 -13.22
CA ILE A 29 -3.08 -8.10 -13.89
C ILE A 29 -4.44 -7.60 -14.40
N SER A 30 -5.29 -7.11 -13.50
CA SER A 30 -6.73 -6.93 -13.70
C SER A 30 -7.18 -5.49 -13.57
N GLU A 31 -6.59 -4.58 -14.34
CA GLU A 31 -6.85 -3.14 -14.23
C GLU A 31 -8.33 -2.75 -14.33
N TRP A 32 -9.10 -3.35 -15.24
CA TRP A 32 -10.51 -2.98 -15.47
C TRP A 32 -11.38 -3.33 -14.27
N ILE A 33 -11.26 -4.58 -13.80
CA ILE A 33 -11.99 -5.09 -12.63
C ILE A 33 -11.63 -4.27 -11.39
N MET A 34 -10.35 -3.93 -11.20
CA MET A 34 -9.91 -3.20 -10.02
C MET A 34 -10.32 -1.74 -10.03
N VAL A 35 -10.39 -1.10 -11.21
CA VAL A 35 -10.92 0.26 -11.34
C VAL A 35 -12.41 0.28 -11.00
N ASP A 36 -13.18 -0.66 -11.54
CA ASP A 36 -14.61 -0.74 -11.25
C ASP A 36 -14.86 -1.06 -9.78
N PHE A 37 -14.10 -2.01 -9.20
CA PHE A 37 -14.16 -2.33 -7.79
C PHE A 37 -13.81 -1.13 -6.90
N TYR A 38 -12.74 -0.39 -7.24
CA TYR A 38 -12.35 0.81 -6.51
C TYR A 38 -13.46 1.87 -6.57
N ARG A 39 -14.06 2.09 -7.75
CA ARG A 39 -15.15 3.07 -7.92
C ARG A 39 -16.43 2.67 -7.21
N LEU A 40 -16.78 1.38 -7.18
CA LEU A 40 -17.90 0.86 -6.40
C LEU A 40 -17.69 1.01 -4.89
N GLY A 41 -16.43 0.92 -4.46
CA GLY A 41 -16.04 1.03 -3.05
C GLY A 41 -15.83 2.45 -2.54
N THR A 42 -15.79 3.45 -3.43
CA THR A 42 -15.58 4.86 -3.08
C THR A 42 -16.80 5.70 -3.42
N PHE A 43 -17.16 6.64 -2.56
CA PHE A 43 -18.22 7.61 -2.83
C PHE A 43 -17.66 8.82 -3.59
N GLU A 44 -18.26 9.21 -4.72
CA GLU A 44 -17.76 10.34 -5.53
C GLU A 44 -17.87 11.70 -4.81
N ASN A 45 -18.83 11.85 -3.88
CA ASN A 45 -19.01 13.04 -3.04
C ASN A 45 -19.43 12.65 -1.61
N PRO A 46 -18.49 12.31 -0.71
CA PRO A 46 -18.82 11.98 0.66
C PRO A 46 -19.12 13.25 1.47
N GLU A 47 -20.40 13.52 1.72
CA GLU A 47 -20.86 14.66 2.52
C GLU A 47 -20.66 14.43 4.02
N SER A 48 -20.74 13.17 4.49
CA SER A 48 -20.58 12.80 5.89
C SER A 48 -19.24 12.11 6.19
N ILE A 49 -18.81 12.14 7.46
CA ILE A 49 -17.60 11.45 7.94
C ILE A 49 -17.76 9.92 7.78
N PHE A 50 -18.96 9.39 7.95
CA PHE A 50 -19.24 7.96 7.77
C PHE A 50 -19.05 7.51 6.31
N ASP A 51 -19.34 8.37 5.34
CA ASP A 51 -19.16 8.08 3.91
C ASP A 51 -17.68 8.09 3.51
N ARG A 52 -16.81 8.75 4.31
CA ARG A 52 -15.35 8.78 4.08
C ARG A 52 -14.61 7.55 4.60
N ILE A 53 -15.22 6.75 5.47
CA ILE A 53 -14.63 5.52 5.99
C ILE A 53 -14.33 4.52 4.85
N PRO A 54 -15.29 4.16 3.98
CA PRO A 54 -15.02 3.25 2.87
C PRO A 54 -13.99 3.81 1.88
N ASP A 55 -13.98 5.12 1.64
CA ASP A 55 -12.94 5.78 0.84
C ASP A 55 -11.54 5.59 1.44
N LEU A 56 -11.43 5.75 2.76
CA LEU A 56 -10.18 5.56 3.49
C LEU A 56 -9.76 4.09 3.44
N CYS A 57 -10.68 3.15 3.63
CA CYS A 57 -10.42 1.72 3.48
C CYS A 57 -9.93 1.37 2.06
N MET A 58 -10.59 1.89 1.01
CA MET A 58 -10.18 1.65 -0.37
C MET A 58 -8.81 2.26 -0.69
N LYS A 59 -8.52 3.47 -0.21
CA LYS A 59 -7.17 4.05 -0.32
C LYS A 59 -6.14 3.23 0.47
N PHE A 60 -6.52 2.69 1.62
CA PHE A 60 -5.62 1.90 2.44
C PHE A 60 -5.32 0.53 1.84
N ILE A 61 -6.27 -0.09 1.14
CA ILE A 61 -6.08 -1.41 0.53
C ILE A 61 -5.49 -1.28 -0.88
N LEU A 62 -6.02 -0.34 -1.67
CA LEU A 62 -5.76 -0.24 -3.12
C LEU A 62 -5.07 1.05 -3.55
N GLY A 63 -4.68 1.92 -2.62
CA GLY A 63 -4.24 3.28 -2.91
C GLY A 63 -3.07 3.36 -3.87
N MET A 64 -1.99 2.62 -3.61
CA MET A 64 -0.81 2.66 -4.48
C MET A 64 -1.09 2.13 -5.89
N GLY A 65 -1.78 0.99 -6.01
CA GLY A 65 -2.13 0.41 -7.31
C GLY A 65 -3.02 1.35 -8.12
N TYR A 66 -4.06 1.93 -7.51
CA TYR A 66 -4.96 2.88 -8.16
C TYR A 66 -4.23 4.19 -8.55
N TYR A 67 -3.38 4.72 -7.68
CA TYR A 67 -2.60 5.93 -7.94
C TYR A 67 -1.70 5.78 -9.18
N PHE A 68 -0.89 4.70 -9.22
CA PHE A 68 0.01 4.46 -10.34
C PHE A 68 -0.74 4.13 -11.62
N TYR A 69 -1.82 3.35 -11.53
CA TYR A 69 -2.69 3.10 -12.67
C TYR A 69 -3.20 4.42 -13.27
N ASN A 70 -3.75 5.32 -12.45
CA ASN A 70 -4.27 6.60 -12.93
C ASN A 70 -3.15 7.48 -13.53
N LYS A 71 -1.95 7.47 -12.95
CA LYS A 71 -0.76 8.17 -13.48
C LYS A 71 -0.34 7.64 -14.86
N TYR A 72 -0.49 6.34 -15.10
CA TYR A 72 -0.10 5.69 -16.36
C TYR A 72 -1.23 5.58 -17.38
N ARG A 73 -2.45 6.01 -17.04
CA ARG A 73 -3.64 5.94 -17.91
C ARG A 73 -3.45 6.66 -19.26
N LYS A 74 -2.60 7.69 -19.29
CA LYS A 74 -2.25 8.45 -20.51
C LYS A 74 -1.46 7.67 -21.56
N TYR A 75 -0.90 6.51 -21.21
CA TYR A 75 -0.14 5.66 -22.14
C TYR A 75 -1.00 4.52 -22.69
N ASN A 76 -0.59 3.98 -23.84
CA ASN A 76 -1.20 2.80 -24.44
C ASN A 76 -1.11 1.60 -23.47
N TRP A 77 -2.03 0.66 -23.62
CA TRP A 77 -2.21 -0.48 -22.71
C TRP A 77 -0.90 -1.25 -22.43
N PHE A 78 -0.13 -1.58 -23.47
CA PHE A 78 1.12 -2.31 -23.32
C PHE A 78 2.18 -1.53 -22.51
N ILE A 79 2.37 -0.24 -22.80
CA ILE A 79 3.31 0.63 -22.07
C ILE A 79 2.87 0.77 -20.61
N ARG A 80 1.57 0.90 -20.36
CA ARG A 80 1.02 0.97 -19.01
C ARG A 80 1.35 -0.28 -18.19
N LYS A 81 1.19 -1.48 -18.77
CA LYS A 81 1.56 -2.74 -18.10
C LYS A 81 3.05 -2.82 -17.80
N LEU A 82 3.90 -2.40 -18.72
CA LEU A 82 5.35 -2.37 -18.51
C LEU A 82 5.72 -1.38 -17.39
N LEU A 83 5.13 -0.19 -17.36
CA LEU A 83 5.34 0.79 -16.29
C LEU A 83 4.84 0.29 -14.93
N MET A 84 3.68 -0.38 -14.89
CA MET A 84 3.17 -1.02 -13.67
C MET A 84 4.11 -2.11 -13.16
N LEU A 85 4.71 -2.91 -14.05
CA LEU A 85 5.70 -3.93 -13.69
C LEU A 85 6.97 -3.30 -13.11
N ILE A 86 7.51 -2.27 -13.76
CA ILE A 86 8.66 -1.50 -13.22
C ILE A 86 8.31 -0.93 -11.85
N THR A 87 7.11 -0.37 -11.71
CA THR A 87 6.63 0.20 -10.45
C THR A 87 6.57 -0.86 -9.35
N LEU A 88 6.10 -2.07 -9.64
CA LEU A 88 6.06 -3.16 -8.68
C LEU A 88 7.46 -3.54 -8.19
N ILE A 89 8.44 -3.61 -9.10
CA ILE A 89 9.83 -3.92 -8.77
C ILE A 89 10.41 -2.81 -7.89
N VAL A 90 10.31 -1.55 -8.34
CA VAL A 90 10.81 -0.38 -7.59
C VAL A 90 10.14 -0.27 -6.22
N TYR A 91 8.82 -0.47 -6.16
CA TYR A 91 8.07 -0.45 -4.91
C TYR A 91 8.54 -1.54 -3.95
N SER A 92 8.79 -2.75 -4.43
CA SER A 92 9.29 -3.86 -3.60
C SER A 92 10.61 -3.50 -2.93
N PHE A 93 11.55 -2.91 -3.67
CA PHE A 93 12.81 -2.43 -3.09
C PHE A 93 12.59 -1.31 -2.06
N LEU A 94 11.75 -0.31 -2.41
CA LEU A 94 11.43 0.79 -1.50
C LEU A 94 10.74 0.31 -0.22
N ALA A 95 9.85 -0.68 -0.31
CA ALA A 95 9.15 -1.26 0.82
C ALA A 95 10.12 -1.95 1.79
N ILE A 96 11.09 -2.71 1.26
CA ILE A 96 12.13 -3.34 2.10
C ILE A 96 12.97 -2.28 2.81
N ILE A 97 13.42 -1.25 2.08
CA ILE A 97 14.20 -0.16 2.65
C ILE A 97 13.40 0.55 3.75
N LEU A 98 12.14 0.88 3.49
CA LEU A 98 11.27 1.58 4.43
C LEU A 98 10.98 0.72 5.68
N TYR A 99 10.80 -0.59 5.51
CA TYR A 99 10.64 -1.52 6.62
C TYR A 99 11.85 -1.48 7.56
N TYR A 100 13.06 -1.61 7.01
CA TYR A 100 14.27 -1.58 7.83
C TYR A 100 14.56 -0.19 8.42
N LEU A 101 14.25 0.87 7.67
CA LEU A 101 14.40 2.24 8.15
C LEU A 101 13.55 2.51 9.41
N ILE A 102 12.42 1.83 9.56
CA ILE A 102 11.53 1.99 10.72
C ILE A 102 11.87 0.97 11.82
N THR A 103 12.10 -0.30 11.46
CA THR A 103 12.29 -1.37 12.45
C THR A 103 13.62 -1.30 13.19
N ILE A 104 14.72 -0.91 12.52
CA ILE A 104 16.04 -0.75 13.15
C ILE A 104 16.02 0.27 14.29
N PRO A 105 15.53 1.52 14.10
CA PRO A 105 15.49 2.48 15.21
C PRO A 105 14.52 2.04 16.31
N MET A 106 13.42 1.36 15.99
CA MET A 106 12.53 0.81 17.01
C MET A 106 13.25 -0.21 17.90
N ASP A 107 14.03 -1.11 17.30
CA ASP A 107 14.83 -2.10 18.04
C ASP A 107 15.90 -1.45 18.91
N ASN A 108 16.58 -0.44 18.39
CA ASN A 108 17.57 0.30 19.16
C ASN A 108 16.94 1.01 20.37
N ILE A 109 15.78 1.64 20.20
CA ILE A 109 15.06 2.30 21.31
C ILE A 109 14.62 1.28 22.35
N TYR A 110 14.08 0.14 21.92
CA TYR A 110 13.66 -0.93 22.83
C TYR A 110 14.84 -1.46 23.65
N ASN A 111 15.97 -1.73 23.00
CA ASN A 111 17.17 -2.23 23.68
C ASN A 111 17.73 -1.22 24.69
N ILE A 112 17.64 0.09 24.42
CA ILE A 112 18.09 1.12 25.37
C ILE A 112 17.17 1.20 26.60
N LEU A 113 15.85 1.08 26.42
CA LEU A 113 14.86 1.27 27.49
C LEU A 113 14.74 0.07 28.44
N PHE A 114 15.06 -1.13 27.95
CA PHE A 114 14.90 -2.38 28.69
C PHE A 114 16.23 -3.12 28.95
N SER A 115 17.37 -2.47 28.65
CA SER A 115 18.70 -2.81 29.17
C SER A 115 18.82 -2.47 30.66
#